data_AF-A0AAV5DAI4-F1
#
_entry.id   AF-A0AAV5DAI4-F1
#
_cell.length_a   1.000
_cell.length_b   1.000
_cell.length_c   1.000
_cell.angle_alpha   90.00
_cell.angle_beta   90.00
_cell.angle_gamma   90.00
#
_symmetry.space_group_name_H-M   'P 1'
#
loop_
_entity.id
_entity.type
_entity.pdbx_description
1 polymer ?
#
loop_
_entity_poly.entity_id
_entity_poly.type
_entity_poly.pdbx_seq_one_letter_code
_entity_poly.pdbx_strand_id
1 'polypeptide(L)'
;MLLCFALLINAGNGEQCTPACIIPVCKTVGGGSMFFDVQFCEEALGSDGRSADAGMDYRAYAIIAADLLAANATSTAAKIDGLLRNGDEATRGALRSCQVAYGGILQRQGSCKAAIRDKRDAEAISSLERSASAANECENGFAKTNKSPVTEEDKNTFKLAKLAVALING
;
A
#
# COMPACT_ATOMS: atom_id res chain seq x y z
N MET A 1 -17.62 -0.25 3.30
CA MET A 1 -17.60 -0.28 4.78
C MET A 1 -17.27 -1.70 5.23
N LEU A 2 -15.98 -1.99 5.45
CA LEU A 2 -15.48 -3.14 6.19
C LEU A 2 -13.96 -2.92 6.36
N LEU A 3 -13.64 -1.96 7.23
CA LEU A 3 -12.29 -1.82 7.78
C LEU A 3 -12.18 -2.82 8.93
N CYS A 4 -11.88 -4.08 8.64
CA CYS A 4 -11.43 -5.02 9.65
C CYS A 4 -9.93 -4.84 9.85
N PHE A 5 -9.55 -3.76 10.54
CA PHE A 5 -8.19 -3.62 11.04
C PHE A 5 -8.04 -4.54 12.25
N ALA A 6 -7.21 -5.58 12.08
CA ALA A 6 -6.80 -6.42 13.19
C ALA A 6 -5.99 -5.56 14.18
N LEU A 7 -6.63 -5.17 15.28
CA LEU A 7 -5.99 -4.59 16.45
C LEU A 7 -5.12 -5.69 17.10
N LEU A 8 -3.83 -5.69 16.82
CA LEU A 8 -2.85 -6.37 17.68
C LEU A 8 -2.51 -5.40 18.82
N ILE A 9 -3.26 -5.49 19.93
CA ILE A 9 -2.96 -4.76 21.16
C ILE A 9 -1.88 -5.56 21.90
N ASN A 10 -0.63 -5.13 21.79
CA ASN A 10 0.38 -5.48 22.79
C ASN A 10 0.27 -4.47 23.94
N ALA A 11 0.01 -4.97 25.16
CA ALA A 11 0.03 -4.17 26.38
C ALA A 11 1.47 -3.74 26.70
N GLY A 12 1.87 -2.61 26.12
CA GLY A 12 2.98 -1.78 26.58
C GLY A 12 2.47 -0.35 26.68
N ASN A 13 2.94 0.42 27.66
CA ASN A 13 2.63 1.84 27.82
C ASN A 13 3.29 2.67 26.68
N GLY A 14 2.97 2.37 25.42
CA GLY A 14 3.38 3.13 24.25
C GLY A 14 2.47 4.33 24.10
N GLU A 15 3.07 5.51 24.11
CA GLU A 15 2.40 6.75 23.75
C GLU A 15 1.78 6.57 22.34
N GLN A 16 0.46 6.62 22.22
CA GLN A 16 -0.18 6.51 20.91
C GLN A 16 0.25 7.71 20.04
N CYS A 17 0.70 7.45 18.81
CA CYS A 17 0.94 8.48 17.80
C CYS A 17 -0.35 9.28 17.62
N THR A 18 -0.45 10.46 18.23
CA THR A 18 -1.47 11.43 17.84
C THR A 18 -1.11 11.93 16.45
N PRO A 19 -2.05 12.39 15.59
CA PRO A 19 -1.74 12.87 14.24
C PRO A 19 -0.53 13.84 14.17
N ALA A 20 -0.23 14.56 15.26
CA ALA A 20 0.93 15.42 15.42
C ALA A 20 2.30 14.79 15.06
N CYS A 21 2.51 13.50 15.32
CA CYS A 21 3.80 12.82 15.07
C CYS A 21 4.13 12.71 13.56
N ILE A 22 3.13 12.43 12.73
CA ILE A 22 3.28 12.14 11.29
C ILE A 22 3.04 13.37 10.42
N ILE A 23 2.33 14.39 10.92
CA ILE A 23 2.02 15.62 10.17
C ILE A 23 3.24 16.24 9.49
N PRO A 24 4.41 16.43 10.15
CA PRO A 24 5.57 17.03 9.49
C PRO A 24 6.06 16.21 8.30
N VAL A 25 6.17 14.89 8.48
CA VAL A 25 6.60 13.95 7.43
C VAL A 25 5.60 13.94 6.28
N CYS A 26 4.30 13.81 6.59
CA CYS A 26 3.24 13.78 5.59
C CYS A 26 3.08 15.09 4.83
N LYS A 27 3.33 16.24 5.47
CA LYS A 27 3.40 17.53 4.76
C LYS A 27 4.56 17.57 3.78
N THR A 28 5.73 17.06 4.17
CA THR A 28 6.91 17.02 3.29
C THR A 28 6.67 16.13 2.07
N VAL A 29 6.21 14.89 2.27
CA VAL A 29 6.07 13.93 1.15
C VAL A 29 4.74 14.06 0.39
N GLY A 30 3.67 14.51 1.05
CA GLY A 30 2.34 14.64 0.47
C GLY A 30 2.00 16.04 -0.06
N GLY A 31 2.63 17.10 0.46
CA GLY A 31 2.27 18.48 0.13
C GLY A 31 2.48 18.88 -1.34
N GLY A 32 3.34 18.17 -2.07
CA GLY A 32 3.58 18.37 -3.50
C GLY A 32 3.46 17.10 -4.34
N SER A 33 2.95 16.01 -3.76
CA SER A 33 2.79 14.73 -4.47
C SER A 33 1.61 14.81 -5.45
N MET A 34 1.82 14.33 -6.67
CA MET A 34 0.75 14.18 -7.66
C MET A 34 -0.04 12.86 -7.50
N PHE A 35 0.35 12.00 -6.55
CA PHE A 35 -0.15 10.63 -6.44
C PHE A 35 -1.04 10.40 -5.21
N PHE A 36 -0.76 11.09 -4.11
CA PHE A 36 -1.49 11.01 -2.85
C PHE A 36 -1.40 12.37 -2.15
N ASP A 37 -2.35 12.68 -1.29
CA ASP A 37 -2.35 13.92 -0.51
C ASP A 37 -1.85 13.68 0.93
N VAL A 38 -1.70 14.77 1.67
CA VAL A 38 -1.30 14.75 3.08
C VAL A 38 -2.26 13.88 3.90
N GLN A 39 -3.57 13.95 3.63
CA GLN A 39 -4.59 13.18 4.34
C GLN A 39 -4.39 11.67 4.17
N PHE A 40 -4.16 11.19 2.94
CA PHE A 40 -3.89 9.78 2.70
C PHE A 40 -2.64 9.31 3.45
N CYS A 41 -1.58 10.12 3.47
CA CYS A 41 -0.37 9.80 4.23
C CYS A 41 -0.67 9.67 5.73
N GLU A 42 -1.41 10.62 6.30
CA GLU A 42 -1.78 10.62 7.71
C GLU A 42 -2.64 9.41 8.07
N GLU A 43 -3.66 9.11 7.27
CA GLU A 43 -4.54 7.95 7.47
C GLU A 43 -3.77 6.63 7.34
N ALA A 44 -2.90 6.51 6.33
CA ALA A 44 -2.11 5.31 6.11
C ALA A 44 -1.12 5.07 7.26
N LEU A 45 -0.24 6.03 7.54
CA LEU A 45 0.78 5.85 8.58
C LEU A 45 0.17 5.84 9.99
N GLY A 46 -0.87 6.63 10.24
CA GLY A 46 -1.59 6.65 11.51
C GLY A 46 -2.35 5.35 11.81
N SER A 47 -2.60 4.50 10.81
CA SER A 47 -3.19 3.17 11.02
C SER A 47 -2.22 2.15 11.64
N ASP A 48 -0.91 2.47 11.71
CA ASP A 48 0.12 1.59 12.26
C ASP A 48 0.75 2.20 13.52
N GLY A 49 0.67 1.47 14.64
CA GLY A 49 1.19 1.92 15.93
C GLY A 49 2.70 2.17 15.94
N ARG A 50 3.46 1.57 15.02
CA ARG A 50 4.92 1.80 14.91
C ARG A 50 5.26 3.23 14.51
N SER A 51 4.32 3.98 13.97
CA SER A 51 4.49 5.40 13.64
C SER A 51 4.79 6.25 14.88
N ALA A 52 4.32 5.84 16.08
CA ALA A 52 4.49 6.59 17.33
C ALA A 52 5.96 6.88 17.66
N ASP A 53 6.82 5.90 17.41
CA ASP A 53 8.23 5.94 17.80
C ASP A 53 9.16 6.34 16.65
N ALA A 54 8.63 6.55 15.44
CA ALA A 54 9.42 6.79 14.24
C ALA A 54 9.99 8.21 14.15
N GLY A 55 9.41 9.20 14.86
CA GLY A 55 9.89 10.58 14.86
C GLY A 55 10.02 11.15 13.44
N MET A 56 11.23 11.57 13.06
CA MET A 56 11.58 12.04 11.70
C MET A 56 12.32 10.98 10.86
N ASP A 57 12.25 9.70 11.25
CA ASP A 57 12.84 8.60 10.49
C ASP A 57 11.95 8.23 9.30
N TYR A 58 12.12 8.96 8.18
CA TYR A 58 11.46 8.67 6.90
C TYR A 58 11.63 7.22 6.46
N ARG A 59 12.75 6.58 6.82
CA ARG A 59 13.01 5.20 6.46
C ARG A 59 12.15 4.23 7.26
N ALA A 60 11.94 4.49 8.55
CA ALA A 60 10.99 3.74 9.37
C ALA A 60 9.57 3.83 8.79
N TYR A 61 9.12 5.03 8.39
CA TYR A 61 7.84 5.20 7.72
C TYR A 61 7.77 4.49 6.36
N ALA A 62 8.85 4.47 5.57
CA ALA A 62 8.89 3.73 4.32
C ALA A 62 8.69 2.22 4.53
N ILE A 63 9.25 1.67 5.61
CA ILE A 63 9.03 0.27 6.00
C ILE A 63 7.56 0.05 6.40
N ILE A 64 6.97 0.96 7.18
CA ILE A 64 5.55 0.90 7.56
C ILE A 64 4.67 0.93 6.30
N ALA A 65 4.89 1.87 5.38
CA ALA A 65 4.16 1.97 4.12
C ALA A 65 4.30 0.71 3.25
N ALA A 66 5.49 0.09 3.20
CA ALA A 66 5.71 -1.17 2.50
C ALA A 66 4.96 -2.36 3.15
N ASP A 67 4.89 -2.41 4.49
CA ASP A 67 4.10 -3.43 5.19
C ASP A 67 2.59 -3.22 4.98
N LEU A 68 2.11 -1.97 4.98
CA LEU A 68 0.72 -1.63 4.64
C LEU A 68 0.37 -2.01 3.19
N LEU A 69 1.29 -1.78 2.25
CA LEU A 69 1.17 -2.23 0.86
C LEU A 69 1.01 -3.76 0.80
N ALA A 70 1.85 -4.51 1.52
CA ALA A 70 1.78 -5.96 1.56
C ALA A 70 0.45 -6.47 2.16
N ALA A 71 -0.05 -5.82 3.22
CA ALA A 71 -1.32 -6.14 3.84
C ALA A 71 -2.51 -5.86 2.89
N ASN A 72 -2.54 -4.69 2.26
CA ASN A 72 -3.55 -4.35 1.25
C ASN A 72 -3.52 -5.36 0.10
N ALA A 73 -2.33 -5.63 -0.47
CA ALA A 73 -2.18 -6.57 -1.57
C ALA A 73 -2.63 -7.99 -1.21
N THR A 74 -2.38 -8.43 0.03
CA THR A 74 -2.83 -9.75 0.51
C THR A 74 -4.36 -9.81 0.60
N SER A 75 -4.98 -8.78 1.18
CA SER A 75 -6.44 -8.66 1.26
C SER A 75 -7.08 -8.61 -0.12
N THR A 76 -6.52 -7.83 -1.05
CA THR A 76 -7.03 -7.72 -2.41
C THR A 76 -6.89 -9.02 -3.19
N ALA A 77 -5.76 -9.72 -3.06
CA ALA A 77 -5.60 -11.05 -3.67
C ALA A 77 -6.69 -12.02 -3.19
N ALA A 78 -6.97 -12.05 -1.88
CA ALA A 78 -8.05 -12.88 -1.32
C ALA A 78 -9.43 -12.46 -1.84
N LYS A 79 -9.68 -11.15 -2.01
CA LYS A 79 -10.91 -10.62 -2.61
C LYS A 79 -11.05 -11.06 -4.07
N ILE A 80 -9.99 -10.94 -4.87
CA ILE A 80 -9.95 -11.39 -6.27
C ILE A 80 -10.25 -12.88 -6.36
N ASP A 81 -9.64 -13.70 -5.49
CA ASP A 81 -9.91 -15.14 -5.45
C ASP A 81 -11.38 -15.45 -5.12
N GLY A 82 -11.99 -14.68 -4.20
CA GLY A 82 -13.42 -14.78 -3.90
C GLY A 82 -14.31 -14.42 -5.09
N LEU A 83 -13.96 -13.35 -5.81
CA LEU A 83 -14.65 -12.92 -7.01
C LEU A 83 -14.50 -13.92 -8.16
N LEU A 84 -13.34 -14.57 -8.30
CA LEU A 84 -13.14 -15.61 -9.32
C LEU A 84 -14.03 -16.84 -9.09
N ARG A 85 -14.24 -17.23 -7.82
CA ARG A 85 -15.11 -18.36 -7.45
C ARG A 85 -16.59 -18.07 -7.67
N ASN A 86 -17.05 -16.86 -7.34
CA ASN A 86 -18.48 -16.56 -7.22
C ASN A 86 -18.99 -15.45 -8.17
N GLY A 87 -18.12 -14.89 -9.01
CA GLY A 87 -18.39 -13.68 -9.78
C GLY A 87 -18.83 -13.91 -11.22
N ASP A 88 -19.12 -12.78 -11.88
CA ASP A 88 -19.59 -12.68 -13.26
C ASP A 88 -18.51 -13.10 -14.27
N GLU A 89 -18.90 -13.92 -15.26
CA GLU A 89 -18.05 -14.33 -16.39
C GLU A 89 -17.51 -13.13 -17.16
N ALA A 90 -18.28 -12.04 -17.29
CA ALA A 90 -17.84 -10.84 -17.99
C ALA A 90 -16.57 -10.22 -17.39
N THR A 91 -16.34 -10.43 -16.08
CA THR A 91 -15.18 -9.89 -15.36
C THR A 91 -14.07 -10.92 -15.14
N ARG A 92 -14.31 -12.19 -15.44
CA ARG A 92 -13.43 -13.31 -15.08
C ARG A 92 -12.04 -13.21 -15.74
N GLY A 93 -11.97 -12.74 -16.98
CA GLY A 93 -10.69 -12.49 -17.67
C GLY A 93 -9.86 -11.42 -16.96
N ALA A 94 -10.46 -10.27 -16.65
CA ALA A 94 -9.78 -9.17 -15.95
C ALA A 94 -9.35 -9.59 -14.53
N LEU A 95 -10.21 -10.30 -13.80
CA LEU A 95 -9.88 -10.83 -12.47
C LEU A 95 -8.70 -11.80 -12.48
N ARG A 96 -8.54 -12.65 -13.50
CA ARG A 96 -7.36 -13.51 -13.63
C ARG A 96 -6.08 -12.72 -13.86
N SER A 97 -6.13 -11.66 -14.69
CA SER A 97 -4.99 -10.77 -14.87
C SER A 97 -4.62 -10.06 -13.56
N CYS A 98 -5.63 -9.59 -12.80
CA CYS A 98 -5.42 -9.02 -11.47
C CYS A 98 -4.81 -10.02 -10.49
N GLN A 99 -5.24 -11.28 -10.51
CA GLN A 99 -4.67 -12.33 -9.66
C GLN A 99 -3.16 -12.49 -9.90
N VAL A 100 -2.73 -12.47 -11.18
CA VAL A 100 -1.31 -12.51 -11.55
C VAL A 100 -0.58 -11.26 -11.09
N ALA A 101 -1.17 -10.07 -11.30
CA ALA A 101 -0.58 -8.79 -10.89
C ALA A 101 -0.34 -8.74 -9.36
N TYR A 102 -1.35 -9.09 -8.56
CA TYR A 102 -1.25 -9.12 -7.09
C TYR A 102 -0.30 -10.23 -6.59
N GLY A 103 -0.26 -11.39 -7.25
CA GLY A 103 0.78 -12.39 -7.00
C GLY A 103 2.19 -11.82 -7.21
N GLY A 104 2.39 -11.04 -8.27
CA GLY A 104 3.66 -10.35 -8.55
C GLY A 104 4.03 -9.32 -7.49
N ILE A 105 3.07 -8.53 -7.01
CA ILE A 105 3.26 -7.57 -5.91
C ILE A 105 3.73 -8.30 -4.65
N LEU A 106 3.05 -9.38 -4.26
CA LEU A 106 3.36 -10.14 -3.04
C LEU A 106 4.73 -10.81 -3.10
N GLN A 107 5.12 -11.36 -4.26
CA GLN A 107 6.46 -11.96 -4.45
C GLN A 107 7.60 -10.96 -4.25
N ARG A 108 7.37 -9.66 -4.47
CA ARG A 108 8.39 -8.61 -4.33
C ARG A 108 8.53 -8.07 -2.90
N GLN A 109 7.55 -8.27 -2.02
CA GLN A 109 7.49 -7.58 -0.73
C GLN A 109 8.70 -7.90 0.17
N GLY A 110 9.11 -9.16 0.23
CA GLY A 110 10.25 -9.59 1.05
C GLY A 110 11.56 -8.89 0.66
N SER A 111 11.91 -8.94 -0.62
CA SER A 111 13.13 -8.29 -1.14
C SER A 111 13.03 -6.76 -1.10
N CYS A 112 11.85 -6.20 -1.35
CA CYS A 112 11.61 -4.76 -1.27
C CYS A 112 11.89 -4.23 0.14
N LYS A 113 11.33 -4.87 1.18
CA LYS A 113 11.55 -4.44 2.56
C LYS A 113 13.00 -4.59 2.99
N ALA A 114 13.67 -5.66 2.56
CA ALA A 114 15.12 -5.81 2.77
C ALA A 114 15.90 -4.68 2.11
N ALA A 115 15.60 -4.35 0.85
CA ALA A 115 16.25 -3.25 0.14
C ALA A 115 16.05 -1.89 0.83
N ILE A 116 14.85 -1.61 1.36
CA ILE A 116 14.58 -0.40 2.14
C ILE A 116 15.49 -0.36 3.39
N ARG A 117 15.57 -1.46 4.15
CA ARG A 117 16.41 -1.56 5.37
C ARG A 117 17.90 -1.42 5.05
N ASP A 118 18.34 -2.04 3.96
CA ASP A 118 19.75 -2.06 3.54
C ASP A 118 20.17 -0.79 2.77
N LYS A 119 19.29 0.22 2.67
CA LYS A 119 19.52 1.47 1.90
C LYS A 119 19.85 1.23 0.43
N ARG A 120 19.31 0.16 -0.17
CA ARG A 120 19.39 -0.15 -1.61
C ARG A 120 18.24 0.55 -2.34
N ASP A 121 18.26 1.87 -2.34
CA ASP A 121 17.11 2.71 -2.69
C ASP A 121 16.62 2.51 -4.12
N ALA A 122 17.53 2.40 -5.08
CA ALA A 122 17.18 2.13 -6.48
C ALA A 122 16.40 0.82 -6.64
N GLU A 123 16.77 -0.22 -5.89
CA GLU A 123 16.09 -1.52 -5.92
C GLU A 123 14.72 -1.45 -5.25
N ALA A 124 14.65 -0.81 -4.07
CA ALA A 124 13.40 -0.60 -3.35
C ALA A 124 12.40 0.20 -4.19
N ILE A 125 12.82 1.35 -4.74
CA ILE A 125 12.00 2.20 -5.60
C ILE A 125 11.54 1.43 -6.83
N SER A 126 12.44 0.72 -7.51
CA SER A 126 12.09 -0.10 -8.68
C SER A 126 11.04 -1.16 -8.35
N SER A 127 11.11 -1.77 -7.16
CA SER A 127 10.14 -2.74 -6.67
C SER A 127 8.77 -2.11 -6.38
N LEU A 128 8.75 -0.95 -5.72
CA LEU A 128 7.52 -0.22 -5.39
C LEU A 128 6.83 0.33 -6.63
N GLU A 129 7.59 0.90 -7.57
CA GLU A 129 7.06 1.39 -8.86
C GLU A 129 6.44 0.26 -9.68
N ARG A 130 7.08 -0.91 -9.74
CA ARG A 130 6.47 -2.09 -10.37
C ARG A 130 5.18 -2.53 -9.67
N SER A 131 5.08 -2.37 -8.36
CA SER A 131 3.86 -2.69 -7.60
C SER A 131 2.74 -1.71 -7.91
N ALA A 132 3.06 -0.41 -8.02
CA ALA A 132 2.13 0.62 -8.44
C ALA A 132 1.62 0.39 -9.88
N SER A 133 2.52 0.06 -10.82
CA SER A 133 2.17 -0.30 -12.20
C SER A 133 1.25 -1.51 -12.26
N ALA A 134 1.55 -2.57 -11.50
CA ALA A 134 0.74 -3.78 -11.46
C ALA A 134 -0.71 -3.51 -10.97
N ALA A 135 -0.88 -2.61 -9.99
CA ALA A 135 -2.22 -2.19 -9.55
C ALA A 135 -2.99 -1.45 -10.65
N ASN A 136 -2.33 -0.54 -11.37
CA ASN A 136 -2.94 0.15 -12.51
C ASN A 136 -3.26 -0.81 -13.66
N GLU A 137 -2.41 -1.81 -13.93
CA GLU A 137 -2.66 -2.83 -14.95
C GLU A 137 -3.88 -3.68 -14.60
N CYS A 138 -4.07 -4.03 -13.33
CA CYS A 138 -5.28 -4.68 -12.85
C CYS A 138 -6.53 -3.83 -13.15
N GLU A 139 -6.53 -2.56 -12.72
CA GLU A 139 -7.67 -1.65 -12.92
C GLU A 139 -7.96 -1.44 -14.43
N ASN A 140 -6.91 -1.25 -15.23
CA ASN A 140 -7.04 -1.09 -16.68
C ASN A 140 -7.61 -2.33 -17.37
N GLY A 141 -7.43 -3.52 -16.79
CA GLY A 141 -8.05 -4.76 -17.26
C GLY A 141 -9.58 -4.69 -17.30
N PHE A 142 -10.18 -3.80 -16.50
CA PHE A 142 -11.63 -3.59 -16.43
C PHE A 142 -12.15 -2.47 -17.35
N ALA A 143 -11.31 -1.86 -18.20
CA ALA A 143 -11.71 -0.71 -19.03
C ALA A 143 -12.92 -0.96 -19.95
N LYS A 144 -13.20 -2.22 -20.30
CA LYS A 144 -14.37 -2.63 -21.11
C LYS A 144 -15.60 -3.00 -20.28
N THR A 145 -15.52 -2.87 -18.96
CA THR A 145 -16.58 -3.19 -18.01
C THR A 145 -17.14 -1.91 -17.40
N ASN A 146 -18.40 -1.93 -16.95
CA ASN A 146 -19.01 -0.74 -16.36
C ASN A 146 -18.42 -0.37 -14.98
N LYS A 147 -17.76 -1.31 -14.29
CA LYS A 147 -17.16 -1.07 -12.97
C LYS A 147 -16.16 -2.18 -12.58
N SER A 148 -14.94 -1.80 -12.19
CA SER A 148 -14.01 -2.71 -11.53
C SER A 148 -14.48 -3.01 -10.09
N PRO A 149 -14.53 -4.29 -9.70
CA PRO A 149 -14.90 -4.67 -8.33
C PRO A 149 -13.78 -4.38 -7.33
N VAL A 150 -12.58 -3.97 -7.78
CA VAL A 150 -11.38 -3.78 -6.96
C VAL A 150 -10.75 -2.37 -7.10
N THR A 151 -11.46 -1.41 -7.69
CA THR A 151 -10.95 -0.04 -7.93
C THR A 151 -10.33 0.63 -6.71
N GLU A 152 -10.99 0.55 -5.55
CA GLU A 152 -10.49 1.22 -4.34
C GLU A 152 -9.25 0.51 -3.79
N GLU A 153 -9.22 -0.82 -3.87
CA GLU A 153 -8.05 -1.60 -3.51
C GLU A 153 -6.85 -1.31 -4.41
N ASP A 154 -7.06 -1.16 -5.72
CA ASP A 154 -6.00 -0.82 -6.70
C ASP A 154 -5.46 0.59 -6.47
N LYS A 155 -6.34 1.56 -6.21
CA LYS A 155 -5.93 2.93 -5.83
C LYS A 155 -5.10 2.93 -4.55
N ASN A 156 -5.51 2.17 -3.53
CA ASN A 156 -4.78 2.09 -2.28
C ASN A 156 -3.41 1.44 -2.48
N THR A 157 -3.32 0.34 -3.24
CA THR A 157 -2.04 -0.30 -3.60
C THR A 157 -1.12 0.69 -4.31
N PHE A 158 -1.63 1.42 -5.31
CA PHE A 158 -0.87 2.45 -6.03
C PHE A 158 -0.36 3.54 -5.08
N LYS A 159 -1.25 4.12 -4.27
CA LYS A 159 -0.91 5.22 -3.36
C LYS A 159 0.06 4.79 -2.26
N LEU A 160 -0.10 3.61 -1.68
CA LEU A 160 0.82 3.06 -0.67
C LEU A 160 2.22 2.84 -1.25
N ALA A 161 2.31 2.30 -2.47
CA ALA A 161 3.59 2.16 -3.15
C ALA A 161 4.27 3.52 -3.43
N LYS A 162 3.50 4.52 -3.89
CA LYS A 162 4.01 5.88 -4.12
C LYS A 162 4.39 6.59 -2.83
N LEU A 163 3.65 6.38 -1.75
CA LEU A 163 3.98 6.89 -0.43
C LEU A 163 5.33 6.33 0.04
N ALA A 164 5.54 5.02 -0.07
CA ALA A 164 6.81 4.39 0.26
C ALA A 164 7.98 4.95 -0.58
N VAL A 165 7.78 5.18 -1.88
CA VAL A 165 8.81 5.82 -2.75
C VAL A 165 9.13 7.24 -2.27
N ALA A 166 8.11 8.04 -1.96
CA ALA A 166 8.31 9.41 -1.50
C ALA A 166 9.05 9.46 -0.16
N LEU A 167 8.74 8.53 0.75
CA LEU A 167 9.43 8.38 2.05
C LEU A 167 10.88 7.89 1.90
N ILE A 168 11.20 7.07 0.90
CA ILE A 168 12.60 6.69 0.62
C ILE A 168 13.45 7.90 0.21
N ASN A 169 12.84 8.85 -0.51
CA ASN A 169 13.48 10.07 -1.02
C ASN A 169 13.42 11.26 -0.03
N GLY A 170 12.76 11.09 1.11
CA GLY A 170 12.58 12.11 2.15
C GLY A 170 13.76 12.26 3.10
#